data_AF-A0A1G6Q8P4-F1
#
_entry.id   AF-A0A1G6Q8P4-F1
#
_cell.length_a   1.000
_cell.length_b   1.000
_cell.length_c   1.000
_cell.angle_alpha   90.00
_cell.angle_beta   90.00
_cell.angle_gamma   90.00
#
_symmetry.space_group_name_H-M   'P 1'
#
loop_
_entity.id
_entity.type
_entity.pdbx_description
1 polymer ?
#
loop_
_entity_poly.entity_id
_entity_poly.type
_entity_poly.pdbx_seq_one_letter_code
_entity_poly.pdbx_strand_id
1 'polypeptide(L)'
;MNNHTSLAPIPFKTWVTWLGIAFLVLFAGKFILNDALPYFGMQESVFGRFWSMKWPLIGHISGGLLALVLGPFQFWPAFRNKYLHIHRKIGMAYISGILIAVISSVALSLTTGLAIHWTWSLALIGLAAAWFGTTGMAFRFILLRRIQLHKEWMIRSYVVTFAFVLFRWLTSQAFYNDLGTFIETGPTAIWLSWVLPLFITEIVLQWNKR
;
A
#
# COMPACT_ATOMS: atom_id res chain seq x y z
N MET A 1 16.92 1.17 -50.98
CA MET A 1 16.53 1.77 -49.68
C MET A 1 15.29 1.04 -49.20
N ASN A 2 15.41 0.14 -48.22
CA ASN A 2 14.29 -0.43 -47.46
C ASN A 2 14.84 -0.86 -46.10
N ASN A 3 14.85 0.05 -45.13
CA ASN A 3 15.13 -0.29 -43.74
C ASN A 3 13.89 -0.96 -43.15
N HIS A 4 13.78 -2.28 -43.33
CA HIS A 4 12.88 -3.08 -42.51
C HIS A 4 13.47 -3.11 -41.09
N THR A 5 13.05 -2.18 -40.24
CA THR A 5 13.25 -2.28 -38.80
C THR A 5 12.36 -3.42 -38.30
N SER A 6 12.88 -4.66 -38.36
CA SER A 6 12.27 -5.79 -37.67
C SER A 6 12.33 -5.49 -36.17
N LEU A 7 11.20 -5.13 -35.57
CA LEU A 7 11.10 -4.99 -34.12
C LEU A 7 11.41 -6.36 -33.53
N ALA A 8 12.57 -6.46 -32.86
CA ALA A 8 12.94 -7.68 -32.16
C ALA A 8 11.82 -8.07 -31.19
N PRO A 9 11.40 -9.34 -31.15
CA PRO A 9 10.32 -9.77 -30.27
C PRO A 9 10.68 -9.47 -28.82
N ILE A 10 9.76 -8.82 -28.11
CA ILE A 10 9.93 -8.48 -26.70
C ILE A 10 10.05 -9.78 -25.88
N PRO A 11 11.06 -9.93 -24.99
CA PRO A 11 11.26 -11.16 -24.21
C PRO A 11 10.03 -11.56 -23.38
N PHE A 12 9.77 -12.87 -23.24
CA PHE A 12 8.65 -13.41 -22.45
C PHE A 12 8.57 -12.86 -21.02
N LYS A 13 9.72 -12.73 -20.34
CA LYS A 13 9.82 -12.15 -18.98
C LYS A 13 9.28 -10.71 -18.91
N THR A 14 9.42 -9.96 -19.99
CA THR A 14 8.92 -8.59 -20.11
C THR A 14 7.40 -8.58 -20.18
N TRP A 15 6.79 -9.50 -20.94
CA TRP A 15 5.32 -9.65 -21.00
C TRP A 15 4.71 -10.01 -19.66
N VAL A 16 5.28 -10.99 -18.95
CA VAL A 16 4.81 -11.38 -17.61
C VAL A 16 4.90 -10.20 -16.64
N THR A 17 5.97 -9.41 -16.71
CA THR A 17 6.14 -8.21 -15.87
C THR A 17 5.07 -7.17 -16.18
N TRP A 18 4.81 -6.88 -17.46
CA TRP A 18 3.78 -5.91 -17.86
C TRP A 18 2.37 -6.36 -17.50
N LEU A 19 2.06 -7.65 -17.64
CA LEU A 19 0.79 -8.22 -17.20
C LEU A 19 0.63 -8.10 -15.68
N GLY A 20 1.68 -8.37 -14.92
CA GLY A 20 1.69 -8.17 -13.45
C GLY A 20 1.46 -6.71 -13.06
N ILE A 21 2.13 -5.76 -13.72
CA ILE A 21 1.93 -4.32 -13.48
C ILE A 21 0.50 -3.92 -13.83
N ALA A 22 0.00 -4.33 -15.00
CA ALA A 22 -1.36 -4.02 -15.44
C ALA A 22 -2.40 -4.56 -14.44
N PHE A 23 -2.22 -5.79 -13.97
CA PHE A 23 -3.05 -6.38 -12.93
C PHE A 23 -3.03 -5.53 -11.65
N LEU A 24 -1.85 -5.15 -11.13
CA LEU A 24 -1.74 -4.33 -9.92
C LEU A 24 -2.38 -2.94 -10.10
N VAL A 25 -2.24 -2.33 -11.28
CA VAL A 25 -2.84 -1.03 -11.59
C VAL A 25 -4.37 -1.12 -11.64
N LEU A 26 -4.92 -2.11 -12.33
CA LEU A 26 -6.37 -2.33 -12.39
C LEU A 26 -6.94 -2.66 -11.01
N PHE A 27 -6.20 -3.46 -10.25
CA PHE A 27 -6.59 -3.89 -8.93
C PHE A 27 -6.59 -2.74 -7.92
N ALA A 28 -5.55 -1.91 -7.91
CA ALA A 28 -5.50 -0.67 -7.15
C ALA A 28 -6.58 0.32 -7.63
N GLY A 29 -6.79 0.46 -8.94
CA GLY A 29 -7.81 1.32 -9.53
C GLY A 29 -9.22 0.97 -9.06
N LYS A 30 -9.56 -0.34 -9.05
CA LYS A 30 -10.84 -0.83 -8.52
C LYS A 30 -11.04 -0.44 -7.05
N PHE A 31 -10.02 -0.62 -6.21
CA PHE A 31 -10.04 -0.19 -4.80
C PHE A 31 -10.24 1.31 -4.67
N ILE A 32 -9.51 2.12 -5.45
CA ILE A 32 -9.62 3.59 -5.40
C ILE A 32 -11.06 4.03 -5.72
N LEU A 33 -11.63 3.52 -6.82
CA LEU A 33 -12.94 3.93 -7.28
C LEU A 33 -14.08 3.48 -6.35
N ASN A 34 -14.01 2.25 -5.83
CA ASN A 34 -15.13 1.64 -5.10
C ASN A 34 -15.03 1.80 -3.58
N ASP A 35 -13.82 1.85 -3.02
CA ASP A 35 -13.60 1.85 -1.57
C ASP A 35 -13.07 3.18 -1.03
N ALA A 36 -12.35 3.96 -1.83
CA ALA A 36 -11.69 5.19 -1.36
C ALA A 36 -12.45 6.47 -1.75
N LEU A 37 -12.73 6.67 -3.03
CA LEU A 37 -13.36 7.91 -3.53
C LEU A 37 -14.74 8.23 -2.94
N PRO A 38 -15.63 7.25 -2.65
CA PRO A 38 -16.95 7.55 -2.09
C PRO A 38 -16.92 8.37 -0.80
N TYR A 39 -15.88 8.22 0.04
CA TYR A 39 -15.75 8.99 1.29
C TYR A 39 -15.55 10.49 1.07
N PHE A 40 -15.07 10.92 -0.09
CA PHE A 40 -14.93 12.36 -0.41
C PHE A 40 -16.27 13.02 -0.75
N GLY A 41 -17.34 12.24 -0.95
CA GLY A 41 -18.70 12.77 -1.04
C GLY A 41 -19.27 13.27 0.30
N MET A 42 -18.57 13.02 1.42
CA MET A 42 -18.93 13.50 2.77
C MET A 42 -20.36 13.16 3.20
N GLN A 43 -20.91 12.03 2.73
CA GLN A 43 -22.24 11.54 3.09
C GLN A 43 -22.17 10.65 4.33
N GLU A 44 -22.97 10.96 5.34
CA GLU A 44 -23.00 10.19 6.60
C GLU A 44 -23.33 8.70 6.38
N SER A 45 -24.18 8.38 5.41
CA SER A 45 -24.50 7.00 5.01
C SER A 45 -23.28 6.19 4.55
N VAL A 46 -22.31 6.83 3.89
CA VAL A 46 -21.06 6.20 3.42
C VAL A 46 -20.07 6.05 4.57
N PHE A 47 -20.00 7.05 5.47
CA PHE A 47 -19.12 6.99 6.64
C PHE A 47 -19.58 5.97 7.67
N GLY A 48 -20.89 5.83 7.86
CA GLY A 48 -21.48 4.98 8.88
C GLY A 48 -20.83 5.20 10.24
N ARG A 49 -20.27 4.13 10.82
CA ARG A 49 -19.60 4.14 12.14
C ARG A 49 -18.42 5.12 12.25
N PHE A 50 -17.88 5.61 11.14
CA PHE A 50 -16.75 6.53 11.13
C PHE A 50 -17.17 8.01 11.08
N TRP A 51 -18.46 8.35 11.06
CA TRP A 51 -18.91 9.73 10.88
C TRP A 51 -18.38 10.72 11.94
N SER A 52 -18.35 10.29 13.21
CA SER A 52 -17.76 11.06 14.31
C SER A 52 -16.25 11.27 14.14
N MET A 53 -15.57 10.33 13.47
CA MET A 53 -14.14 10.32 13.18
C MET A 53 -13.83 10.58 11.70
N LYS A 54 -14.70 11.32 11.00
CA LYS A 54 -14.59 11.53 9.55
C LYS A 54 -13.28 12.18 9.12
N TRP A 55 -12.73 13.12 9.91
CA TRP A 55 -11.49 13.81 9.55
C TRP A 55 -10.26 12.91 9.66
N PRO A 56 -10.06 12.14 10.75
CA PRO A 56 -9.10 11.05 10.75
C PRO A 56 -9.30 10.09 9.58
N LEU A 57 -10.53 9.69 9.25
CA LEU A 57 -10.75 8.80 8.11
C LEU A 57 -10.32 9.42 6.77
N ILE A 58 -10.66 10.69 6.52
CA ILE A 58 -10.21 11.43 5.34
C ILE A 58 -8.68 11.55 5.31
N GLY A 59 -8.04 11.84 6.45
CA GLY A 59 -6.58 11.87 6.55
C GLY A 59 -5.95 10.53 6.22
N HIS A 60 -6.50 9.44 6.74
CA HIS A 60 -6.10 8.07 6.43
C HIS A 60 -6.21 7.75 4.94
N ILE A 61 -7.39 7.97 4.36
CA ILE A 61 -7.64 7.68 2.95
C ILE A 61 -6.76 8.55 2.04
N SER A 62 -6.68 9.85 2.30
CA SER A 62 -5.91 10.79 1.47
C SER A 62 -4.43 10.46 1.49
N GLY A 63 -3.87 10.18 2.67
CA GLY A 63 -2.46 9.80 2.79
C GLY A 63 -2.15 8.44 2.16
N GLY A 64 -3.06 7.47 2.29
CA GLY A 64 -2.97 6.17 1.64
C GLY A 64 -3.05 6.24 0.12
N LEU A 65 -3.98 7.04 -0.43
CA LEU A 65 -4.09 7.29 -1.87
C LEU A 65 -2.81 7.93 -2.43
N LEU A 66 -2.28 8.92 -1.72
CA LEU A 66 -1.03 9.57 -2.11
C LEU A 66 0.12 8.55 -2.16
N ALA A 67 0.26 7.71 -1.14
CA ALA A 67 1.28 6.66 -1.12
C ALA A 67 1.09 5.63 -2.26
N LEU A 68 -0.14 5.15 -2.45
CA LEU A 68 -0.49 4.13 -3.43
C LEU A 68 -0.20 4.59 -4.87
N VAL A 69 -0.59 5.84 -5.21
CA VAL A 69 -0.44 6.43 -6.55
C VAL A 69 1.01 6.88 -6.82
N LEU A 70 1.71 7.44 -5.82
CA LEU A 70 3.07 7.95 -6.02
C LEU A 70 4.15 6.85 -5.99
N GLY A 71 3.89 5.74 -5.29
CA GLY A 71 4.85 4.66 -5.12
C GLY A 71 5.43 4.08 -6.43
N PRO A 72 4.63 3.75 -7.46
CA PRO A 72 5.13 3.18 -8.72
C PRO A 72 6.20 4.05 -9.39
N PHE A 73 6.06 5.38 -9.34
CA PHE A 73 7.04 6.32 -9.89
C PHE A 73 8.39 6.27 -9.16
N GLN A 74 8.42 5.82 -7.90
CA GLN A 74 9.66 5.64 -7.13
C GLN A 74 10.47 4.43 -7.60
N PHE A 75 9.80 3.42 -8.18
CA PHE A 75 10.44 2.19 -8.66
C PHE A 75 10.84 2.25 -10.13
N TRP A 76 10.36 3.22 -10.90
CA TRP A 76 10.65 3.37 -12.33
C TRP A 76 12.09 3.91 -12.56
N PRO A 77 13.04 3.08 -13.06
CA PRO A 77 14.44 3.49 -13.17
C PRO A 77 14.68 4.62 -14.18
N ALA A 78 14.01 4.59 -15.33
CA ALA A 78 14.18 5.63 -16.35
C ALA A 78 13.69 7.00 -15.85
N PHE A 79 12.56 7.04 -15.15
CA PHE A 79 12.06 8.26 -14.51
C PHE A 79 13.02 8.77 -13.44
N ARG A 80 13.45 7.90 -12.52
CA ARG A 80 14.37 8.26 -11.43
C ARG A 80 15.71 8.80 -11.95
N ASN A 81 16.29 8.15 -12.96
CA ASN A 81 17.60 8.53 -13.48
C ASN A 81 17.55 9.84 -14.27
N LYS A 82 16.44 10.11 -14.98
CA LYS A 82 16.25 11.35 -15.77
C LYS A 82 15.79 12.54 -14.92
N TYR A 83 14.95 12.30 -13.91
CA TYR A 83 14.26 13.34 -13.13
C TYR A 83 14.49 13.20 -11.63
N LEU A 84 15.76 13.14 -11.20
CA LEU A 84 16.11 12.89 -9.79
C LEU A 84 15.50 13.89 -8.79
N HIS A 85 15.43 15.17 -9.16
CA HIS A 85 14.79 16.20 -8.31
C HIS A 85 13.30 15.93 -8.10
N ILE A 86 12.60 15.51 -9.16
CA ILE A 86 11.18 15.17 -9.10
C ILE A 86 10.99 13.88 -8.29
N HIS A 87 11.84 12.87 -8.50
CA HIS A 87 11.84 11.64 -7.69
C HIS A 87 11.91 11.96 -6.18
N ARG A 88 12.80 12.86 -5.76
CA ARG A 88 12.93 13.30 -4.36
C ARG A 88 11.66 13.98 -3.84
N LYS A 89 11.06 14.90 -4.61
CA LYS A 89 9.82 15.58 -4.22
C LYS A 89 8.65 14.59 -4.08
N ILE A 90 8.49 13.69 -5.05
CA ILE A 90 7.48 12.63 -5.00
C ILE A 90 7.73 11.69 -3.81
N GLY A 91 8.99 11.34 -3.54
CA GLY A 91 9.36 10.51 -2.40
C GLY A 91 9.02 11.16 -1.06
N MET A 92 9.25 12.47 -0.92
CA MET A 92 8.81 13.21 0.27
C MET A 92 7.29 13.28 0.40
N ALA A 93 6.57 13.51 -0.70
CA ALA A 93 5.10 13.47 -0.69
C ALA A 93 4.57 12.08 -0.30
N TYR A 94 5.18 11.01 -0.80
CA TYR A 94 4.88 9.62 -0.41
C TYR A 94 5.06 9.42 1.10
N ILE A 95 6.22 9.80 1.66
CA ILE A 95 6.51 9.65 3.10
C ILE A 95 5.55 10.48 3.96
N SER A 96 5.29 11.74 3.59
CA SER A 96 4.35 12.60 4.31
C SER A 96 2.93 12.05 4.26
N GLY A 97 2.49 11.50 3.12
CA GLY A 97 1.20 10.83 2.97
C GLY A 97 1.07 9.65 3.94
N ILE A 98 2.09 8.79 4.00
CA ILE A 98 2.11 7.67 4.96
C ILE A 98 2.06 8.16 6.40
N LEU A 99 2.82 9.20 6.75
CA LEU A 99 2.82 9.74 8.11
C LEU A 99 1.42 10.24 8.52
N ILE A 100 0.76 11.02 7.66
CA ILE A 100 -0.61 11.48 7.88
C ILE A 100 -1.55 10.28 8.03
N ALA A 101 -1.40 9.28 7.16
CA ALA A 101 -2.29 8.12 7.15
C ALA A 101 -2.12 7.23 8.37
N VAL A 102 -0.88 7.06 8.87
CA VAL A 102 -0.55 6.31 10.08
C VAL A 102 -1.11 7.00 11.32
N ILE A 103 -0.86 8.31 11.49
CA ILE A 103 -1.38 9.07 12.65
C ILE A 103 -2.91 8.98 12.67
N SER A 104 -3.52 9.16 11.51
CA SER A 104 -4.96 9.06 11.32
C SER A 104 -5.50 7.66 11.62
N SER A 105 -4.84 6.60 11.13
CA SER A 105 -5.27 5.22 11.38
C SER A 105 -5.11 4.81 12.84
N VAL A 106 -4.07 5.30 13.53
CA VAL A 106 -3.89 5.03 14.97
C VAL A 106 -5.04 5.65 15.76
N ALA A 107 -5.42 6.90 15.45
CA ALA A 107 -6.59 7.53 16.07
C ALA A 107 -7.88 6.74 15.82
N LEU A 108 -8.12 6.30 14.58
CA LEU A 108 -9.27 5.46 14.24
C LEU A 108 -9.24 4.11 14.97
N SER A 109 -8.07 3.50 15.09
CA SER A 109 -7.90 2.21 15.74
C SER A 109 -8.21 2.28 17.24
N LEU A 110 -7.70 3.31 17.93
CA LEU A 110 -7.89 3.50 19.37
C LEU A 110 -9.29 4.02 19.73
N THR A 111 -10.08 4.44 18.73
CA THR A 111 -11.46 4.90 18.91
C THR A 111 -12.44 3.91 18.28
N THR A 112 -12.81 4.10 17.02
CA THR A 112 -13.77 3.27 16.30
C THR A 112 -13.36 1.80 16.26
N GLY A 113 -12.07 1.50 16.12
CA GLY A 113 -11.56 0.14 16.11
C GLY A 113 -11.75 -0.57 17.46
N LEU A 114 -11.34 0.09 18.55
CA LEU A 114 -11.45 -0.45 19.91
C LEU A 114 -12.91 -0.61 20.35
N ALA A 115 -13.78 0.30 19.91
CA ALA A 115 -15.23 0.20 20.14
C ALA A 115 -15.87 -1.03 19.45
N ILE A 116 -15.23 -1.59 18.41
CA ILE A 116 -15.68 -2.85 17.80
C ILE A 116 -15.16 -4.04 18.61
N HIS A 117 -13.83 -4.16 18.73
CA HIS A 117 -13.19 -5.20 19.53
C HIS A 117 -11.68 -4.91 19.68
N TRP A 118 -11.07 -5.36 20.78
CA TRP A 118 -9.64 -5.14 21.03
C TRP A 118 -8.73 -5.83 20.00
N THR A 119 -9.10 -7.03 19.51
CA THR A 119 -8.31 -7.74 18.49
C THR A 119 -8.28 -6.99 17.16
N TRP A 120 -9.39 -6.34 16.79
CA TRP A 120 -9.49 -5.52 15.59
C TRP A 120 -8.61 -4.28 15.71
N SER A 121 -8.68 -3.59 16.84
CA SER A 121 -7.77 -2.46 17.13
C SER A 121 -6.31 -2.90 17.10
N LEU A 122 -5.97 -4.03 17.72
CA LEU A 122 -4.60 -4.53 17.75
C LEU A 122 -4.05 -4.83 16.35
N ALA A 123 -4.84 -5.47 15.48
CA ALA A 123 -4.43 -5.77 14.12
C ALA A 123 -4.18 -4.49 13.30
N LEU A 124 -5.03 -3.48 13.45
CA LEU A 124 -4.87 -2.16 12.80
C LEU A 124 -3.63 -1.42 13.30
N ILE A 125 -3.36 -1.43 14.62
CA ILE A 125 -2.12 -0.87 15.19
C ILE A 125 -0.89 -1.62 14.67
N GLY A 126 -0.96 -2.96 14.56
CA GLY A 126 0.11 -3.77 13.99
C GLY A 126 0.46 -3.37 12.56
N LEU A 127 -0.56 -3.22 11.71
CA LEU A 127 -0.38 -2.73 10.34
C LEU A 127 0.20 -1.30 10.31
N ALA A 128 -0.32 -0.39 11.14
CA ALA A 128 0.18 0.98 11.22
C ALA A 128 1.66 1.03 11.65
N ALA A 129 2.05 0.20 12.62
CA ALA A 129 3.43 0.08 13.07
C ALA A 129 4.35 -0.50 11.99
N ALA A 130 3.91 -1.53 11.25
CA ALA A 130 4.66 -2.08 10.11
C ALA A 130 4.85 -1.03 9.01
N TRP A 131 3.80 -0.25 8.71
CA TRP A 131 3.84 0.77 7.65
C TRP A 131 4.74 1.95 8.02
N PHE A 132 4.65 2.42 9.27
CA PHE A 132 5.54 3.45 9.82
C PHE A 132 6.99 2.96 9.87
N GLY A 133 7.22 1.77 10.42
CA GLY A 133 8.57 1.20 10.60
C GLY A 133 9.27 0.97 9.27
N THR A 134 8.60 0.37 8.29
CA THR A 134 9.18 0.12 6.97
C THR A 134 9.52 1.41 6.22
N THR A 135 8.62 2.39 6.25
CA THR A 135 8.82 3.70 5.61
C THR A 135 9.89 4.52 6.33
N GLY A 136 9.89 4.51 7.67
CA GLY A 136 10.88 5.19 8.50
C GLY A 136 12.28 4.64 8.28
N MET A 137 12.43 3.32 8.13
CA MET A 137 13.71 2.69 7.79
C MET A 137 14.17 3.04 6.38
N ALA A 138 13.27 3.08 5.40
CA ALA A 138 13.58 3.55 4.06
C ALA A 138 14.11 4.99 4.09
N PHE A 139 13.46 5.88 4.85
CA PHE A 139 13.88 7.26 5.01
C PHE A 139 15.23 7.38 5.75
N ARG A 140 15.40 6.64 6.85
CA ARG A 140 16.66 6.60 7.60
C ARG A 140 17.84 6.20 6.70
N PHE A 141 17.69 5.16 5.88
CA PHE A 141 18.78 4.67 5.05
C PHE A 141 19.14 5.62 3.89
N ILE A 142 18.19 6.39 3.36
CA ILE A 142 18.54 7.42 2.37
C ILE A 142 19.32 8.57 3.00
N LEU A 143 18.97 8.98 4.23
CA LEU A 143 19.74 10.00 4.97
C LEU A 143 21.18 9.52 5.25
N LEU A 144 21.33 8.24 5.59
CA LEU A 144 22.65 7.61 5.77
C LEU A 144 23.37 7.28 4.46
N ARG A 145 22.83 7.68 3.29
CA ARG A 145 23.36 7.39 1.95
C ARG A 145 23.55 5.89 1.66
N ARG A 146 22.86 5.00 2.39
CA ARG A 146 22.88 3.55 2.17
C ARG A 146 21.83 3.17 1.14
N ILE A 147 22.12 3.47 -0.13
CA ILE A 147 21.16 3.41 -1.24
C ILE A 147 20.55 2.02 -1.43
N GLN A 148 21.34 0.96 -1.31
CA GLN A 148 20.82 -0.39 -1.49
C GLN A 148 19.80 -0.75 -0.42
N LEU A 149 20.10 -0.45 0.86
CA LEU A 149 19.16 -0.66 1.97
C LEU A 149 17.91 0.20 1.81
N HIS A 150 18.06 1.47 1.41
CA HIS A 150 16.91 2.33 1.11
C HIS A 150 15.96 1.69 0.09
N LYS A 151 16.49 1.16 -1.03
CA LYS A 151 15.67 0.48 -2.05
C LYS A 151 14.93 -0.72 -1.49
N GLU A 152 15.61 -1.57 -0.73
CA GLU A 152 14.98 -2.75 -0.12
C GLU A 152 13.88 -2.38 0.89
N TRP A 153 14.09 -1.33 1.68
CA TRP A 153 13.08 -0.84 2.62
C TRP A 153 11.92 -0.10 1.93
N MET A 154 12.17 0.56 0.79
CA MET A 154 11.10 1.10 -0.05
C MET A 154 10.20 0.00 -0.61
N ILE A 155 10.76 -1.15 -1.01
CA ILE A 155 9.94 -2.31 -1.45
C ILE A 155 9.03 -2.77 -0.30
N ARG A 156 9.58 -2.95 0.91
CA ARG A 156 8.79 -3.34 2.09
C ARG A 156 7.70 -2.32 2.40
N SER A 157 8.02 -1.03 2.39
CA SER A 157 7.05 0.05 2.58
C SER A 157 5.91 -0.02 1.57
N TYR A 158 6.22 -0.22 0.28
CA TYR A 158 5.18 -0.26 -0.75
C TYR A 158 4.34 -1.53 -0.72
N VAL A 159 4.93 -2.67 -0.34
CA VAL A 159 4.19 -3.92 -0.08
C VAL A 159 3.19 -3.73 1.05
N VAL A 160 3.58 -3.07 2.15
CA VAL A 160 2.67 -2.74 3.26
C VAL A 160 1.62 -1.70 2.82
N THR A 161 1.97 -0.72 1.99
CA THR A 161 0.98 0.21 1.38
C THR A 161 -0.11 -0.54 0.61
N PHE A 162 0.21 -1.67 -0.02
CA PHE A 162 -0.76 -2.44 -0.80
C PHE A 162 -1.70 -3.30 0.07
N ALA A 163 -1.46 -3.40 1.38
CA ALA A 163 -2.27 -4.17 2.30
C ALA A 163 -3.74 -3.74 2.31
N PHE A 164 -4.03 -2.44 2.16
CA PHE A 164 -5.42 -1.93 2.11
C PHE A 164 -6.19 -2.46 0.90
N VAL A 165 -5.52 -2.55 -0.25
CA VAL A 165 -6.10 -3.09 -1.49
C VAL A 165 -6.40 -4.57 -1.31
N LEU A 166 -5.43 -5.33 -0.77
CA LEU A 166 -5.59 -6.76 -0.55
C LEU A 166 -6.65 -7.08 0.51
N PHE A 167 -6.69 -6.31 1.61
CA PHE A 167 -7.71 -6.42 2.65
C PHE A 167 -9.10 -6.22 2.07
N ARG A 168 -9.35 -5.11 1.36
CA ARG A 168 -10.69 -4.84 0.77
C ARG A 168 -11.11 -5.88 -0.25
N TRP A 169 -10.16 -6.34 -1.06
CA TRP A 169 -10.45 -7.43 -1.98
C TRP A 169 -10.84 -8.70 -1.23
N LEU A 170 -10.06 -9.13 -0.23
CA LEU A 170 -10.33 -10.33 0.55
C LEU A 170 -11.71 -10.26 1.20
N THR A 171 -12.04 -9.14 1.84
CA THR A 171 -13.33 -8.96 2.53
C THR A 171 -14.53 -8.78 1.60
N SER A 172 -14.31 -8.53 0.31
CA SER A 172 -15.40 -8.41 -0.68
C SER A 172 -15.72 -9.72 -1.40
N GLN A 173 -14.96 -10.79 -1.16
CA GLN A 173 -15.22 -12.09 -1.79
C GLN A 173 -16.39 -12.80 -1.10
N ALA A 174 -17.23 -13.48 -1.87
CA ALA A 174 -18.43 -14.15 -1.34
C ALA A 174 -18.10 -15.15 -0.22
N PHE A 175 -17.04 -15.96 -0.41
CA PHE A 175 -16.61 -16.98 0.57
C PHE A 175 -16.22 -16.38 1.92
N TYR A 176 -15.85 -15.09 1.98
CA TYR A 176 -15.39 -14.44 3.20
C TYR A 176 -16.50 -14.39 4.26
N ASN A 177 -17.77 -14.27 3.82
CA ASN A 177 -18.93 -14.22 4.72
C ASN A 177 -19.17 -15.55 5.45
N ASP A 178 -18.66 -16.65 4.90
CA ASP A 178 -18.85 -17.99 5.45
C ASP A 178 -17.70 -18.43 6.38
N LEU A 179 -16.67 -17.59 6.55
CA LEU A 179 -15.47 -17.93 7.34
C LEU A 179 -15.63 -17.78 8.86
N GLY A 180 -16.70 -17.13 9.32
CA GLY A 180 -16.95 -16.92 10.74
C GLY A 180 -17.40 -15.50 11.07
N THR A 181 -17.35 -15.15 12.36
CA THR A 181 -17.77 -13.85 12.85
C THR A 181 -16.78 -12.74 12.45
N PHE A 182 -17.22 -11.48 12.45
CA PHE A 182 -16.32 -10.35 12.19
C PHE A 182 -15.12 -10.30 13.16
N ILE A 183 -15.32 -10.70 14.42
CA ILE A 183 -14.27 -10.71 15.45
C ILE A 183 -13.15 -11.70 15.09
N GLU A 184 -13.49 -12.79 14.41
CA GLU A 184 -12.53 -13.78 13.92
C GLU A 184 -11.95 -13.36 12.57
N THR A 185 -12.80 -13.00 11.62
CA THR A 185 -12.39 -12.80 10.22
C THR A 185 -11.72 -11.44 10.01
N GLY A 186 -12.21 -10.36 10.62
CA GLY A 186 -11.69 -9.00 10.44
C GLY A 186 -10.21 -8.86 10.81
N PRO A 187 -9.82 -9.09 12.07
CA PRO A 187 -8.42 -9.01 12.49
C PRO A 187 -7.51 -9.94 11.67
N THR A 188 -7.98 -11.16 11.39
CA THR A 188 -7.27 -12.15 10.59
C THR A 188 -6.99 -11.63 9.18
N ALA A 189 -8.00 -11.07 8.51
CA ALA A 189 -7.84 -10.47 7.19
C ALA A 189 -6.82 -9.32 7.19
N ILE A 190 -6.79 -8.49 8.23
CA ILE A 190 -5.76 -7.44 8.35
C ILE A 190 -4.38 -8.07 8.44
N TRP A 191 -4.15 -9.03 9.33
CA TRP A 191 -2.84 -9.70 9.44
C TRP A 191 -2.41 -10.34 8.13
N LEU A 192 -3.31 -11.10 7.48
CA LEU A 192 -3.03 -11.74 6.19
C LEU A 192 -2.67 -10.72 5.11
N SER A 193 -3.32 -9.55 5.10
CA SER A 193 -3.15 -8.54 4.05
C SER A 193 -1.75 -7.93 3.99
N TRP A 194 -0.97 -7.97 5.07
CA TRP A 194 0.39 -7.40 5.09
C TRP A 194 1.46 -8.37 5.55
N VAL A 195 1.18 -9.28 6.49
CA VAL A 195 2.18 -10.24 6.99
C VAL A 195 2.59 -11.21 5.90
N LEU A 196 1.63 -11.81 5.19
CA LEU A 196 1.97 -12.78 4.13
C LEU A 196 2.72 -12.11 2.96
N PRO A 197 2.26 -10.98 2.39
CA PRO A 197 3.03 -10.30 1.34
C PRO A 197 4.43 -9.86 1.80
N LEU A 198 4.55 -9.34 3.03
CA LEU A 198 5.85 -8.91 3.57
C LEU A 198 6.78 -10.10 3.83
N PHE A 199 6.26 -11.22 4.31
CA PHE A 199 7.01 -12.47 4.50
C PHE A 199 7.54 -13.01 3.17
N ILE A 200 6.68 -13.10 2.15
CA ILE A 200 7.08 -13.48 0.78
C ILE A 200 8.15 -12.51 0.25
N THR A 201 7.97 -11.21 0.47
CA THR A 201 8.93 -10.18 0.08
C THR A 201 10.29 -10.42 0.73
N GLU A 202 10.31 -10.77 2.01
CA GLU A 202 11.56 -11.07 2.72
C GLU A 202 12.26 -12.30 2.15
N ILE A 203 11.53 -13.39 1.90
CA ILE A 203 12.09 -14.61 1.26
C ILE A 203 12.75 -14.24 -0.08
N VAL A 204 12.05 -13.48 -0.92
CA VAL A 204 12.55 -13.07 -2.24
C VAL A 204 13.79 -12.17 -2.13
N LEU A 205 13.77 -11.19 -1.21
CA LEU A 205 14.92 -10.29 -1.02
C LEU A 205 16.16 -11.02 -0.49
N GLN A 206 15.99 -12.01 0.38
CA GLN A 206 17.11 -12.78 0.93
C GLN A 206 17.62 -13.85 -0.03
N TRP A 207 16.74 -14.47 -0.82
CA TRP A 207 17.14 -15.43 -1.84
C TRP A 207 18.06 -14.80 -2.89
N ASN A 208 17.75 -13.58 -3.31
CA ASN A 208 18.50 -12.83 -4.33
C ASN A 208 19.82 -12.21 -3.83
N LYS A 209 20.16 -12.35 -2.54
CA LYS A 209 21.45 -11.92 -1.97
C LYS A 209 22.53 -13.02 -2.03
N ARG A 210 22.16 -14.21 -2.49
CA ARG A 210 23.07 -15.31 -2.80
C ARG A 210 23.64 -15.13 -4.20
#